data_AF-A0A7S0LS63-F1
#
_entry.id   AF-A0A7S0LS63-F1
#
_cell.length_a   1.000
_cell.length_b   1.000
_cell.length_c   1.000
_cell.angle_alpha   90.00
_cell.angle_beta   90.00
_cell.angle_gamma   90.00
#
_symmetry.space_group_name_H-M   'P 1'
#
loop_
_entity.id
_entity.type
_entity.pdbx_description
1 polymer ?
#
loop_
_entity_poly.entity_id
_entity_poly.type
_entity_poly.pdbx_seq_one_letter_code
_entity_poly.pdbx_strand_id
1 'polypeptide(L)'
;AGAASMALIDAIHWLSANRPLVAAILLLILASLLLRPQKPHAQASANGASASGARGVRKPSKKESVSVCTVGTVLEWGDDGQVLLLSDGIRALLALSAHANVYLITTLRRDSDDEEATVLAALRAAGVFDEGRCDERKALFCATEDGRGAMGRQLNLGAHIEASATVARYLAPHVPLVVLVRSERAEQPDCGAALVVSSFSKYVFGMRGVEMGGSSSSSQG
;
A
#
# COMPACT_ATOMS: atom_id res chain seq x y z
N ALA A 1 31.96 30.55 28.13
CA ALA A 1 30.52 30.36 27.83
C ALA A 1 29.95 31.33 26.77
N GLY A 2 30.59 32.48 26.46
CA GLY A 2 30.03 33.48 25.52
C GLY A 2 30.20 33.22 24.03
N ALA A 3 31.28 32.57 23.59
CA ALA A 3 31.60 32.43 22.16
C ALA A 3 30.66 31.47 21.38
N ALA A 4 30.17 30.42 22.03
CA ALA A 4 29.24 29.47 21.40
C ALA A 4 27.84 30.06 21.17
N SER A 5 27.45 31.05 21.99
CA SER A 5 26.14 31.72 21.88
C SER A 5 26.09 32.68 20.68
N MET A 6 27.18 33.42 20.41
CA MET A 6 27.24 34.31 19.23
C MET A 6 27.25 33.52 17.91
N ALA A 7 27.99 32.40 17.84
CA ALA A 7 28.02 31.57 16.63
C ALA A 7 26.64 30.96 16.28
N LEU A 8 25.82 30.65 17.29
CA LEU A 8 24.47 30.11 17.10
C LEU A 8 23.52 31.18 16.53
N ILE A 9 23.61 32.42 17.02
CA ILE A 9 22.74 33.53 16.59
C ILE A 9 23.09 33.95 15.16
N ASP A 10 24.37 34.01 14.80
CA ASP A 10 24.81 34.33 13.44
C ASP A 10 24.39 33.24 12.43
N ALA A 11 24.43 31.96 12.84
CA ALA A 11 23.94 30.87 12.02
C ALA A 11 22.42 30.95 11.77
N ILE A 12 21.63 31.34 12.78
CA ILE A 12 20.17 31.51 12.63
C ILE A 12 19.85 32.68 11.71
N HIS A 13 20.56 33.81 11.84
CA HIS A 13 20.38 34.95 10.94
C HIS A 13 20.78 34.62 9.50
N TRP A 14 21.89 33.89 9.28
CA TRP A 14 22.31 33.43 7.95
C TRP A 14 21.31 32.44 7.33
N LEU A 15 20.75 31.51 8.13
CA LEU A 15 19.69 30.60 7.69
C LEU A 15 18.42 31.35 7.27
N SER A 16 18.07 32.43 7.98
CA SER A 16 16.87 33.23 7.66
C SER A 16 17.02 34.08 6.39
N ALA A 17 18.23 34.56 6.10
CA ALA A 17 18.53 35.37 4.92
C ALA A 17 18.56 34.53 3.63
N ASN A 18 18.95 33.26 3.72
CA ASN A 18 19.11 32.35 2.58
C ASN A 18 18.01 31.27 2.50
N ARG A 19 16.80 31.58 3.00
CA ARG A 19 15.61 30.71 2.95
C ARG A 19 15.40 29.95 1.63
N PRO A 20 15.47 30.58 0.44
CA PRO A 20 15.27 29.84 -0.81
C PRO A 20 16.38 28.81 -1.07
N LEU A 21 17.63 29.11 -0.67
CA LEU A 21 18.78 28.23 -0.85
C LEU A 21 18.73 27.05 0.14
N VAL A 22 18.38 27.30 1.40
CA VAL A 22 18.17 26.24 2.41
C VAL A 22 17.02 25.32 1.99
N ALA A 23 15.92 25.87 1.50
CA ALA A 23 14.80 25.08 0.98
C ALA A 23 15.22 24.23 -0.24
N ALA A 24 16.01 24.78 -1.16
CA ALA A 24 16.54 24.04 -2.31
C ALA A 24 17.47 22.89 -1.89
N ILE A 25 18.34 23.10 -0.90
CA ILE A 25 19.21 22.04 -0.36
C ILE A 25 18.37 20.95 0.32
N LEU A 26 17.38 21.30 1.13
CA LEU A 26 16.49 20.32 1.76
C LEU A 26 15.69 19.51 0.73
N LEU A 27 15.22 20.16 -0.34
CA LEU A 27 14.54 19.48 -1.46
C LEU A 27 15.50 18.57 -2.23
N LEU A 28 16.75 18.98 -2.45
CA LEU A 28 17.76 18.12 -3.07
C LEU A 28 18.14 16.92 -2.20
N ILE A 29 18.23 17.11 -0.88
CA ILE A 29 18.46 16.00 0.07
C ILE A 29 17.26 15.04 0.04
N LEU A 30 16.03 15.56 0.12
CA LEU A 30 14.81 14.77 0.04
C LEU A 30 14.72 14.01 -1.30
N ALA A 31 14.97 14.69 -2.41
CA ALA A 31 15.04 14.07 -3.73
C ALA A 31 16.14 13.01 -3.79
N SER A 32 17.32 13.26 -3.22
CA SER A 32 18.41 12.26 -3.19
C SER A 32 18.08 11.05 -2.32
N LEU A 33 17.25 11.19 -1.28
CA LEU A 33 16.75 10.10 -0.44
C LEU A 33 15.68 9.28 -1.17
N LEU A 34 14.80 9.95 -1.93
CA LEU A 34 13.77 9.32 -2.75
C LEU A 34 14.31 8.68 -4.02
N LEU A 35 15.44 9.18 -4.55
CA LEU A 35 16.11 8.67 -5.74
C LEU A 35 17.32 7.78 -5.43
N ARG A 36 17.59 7.38 -4.18
CA ARG A 36 18.72 6.46 -3.90
C ARG A 36 18.51 5.17 -4.71
N PRO A 37 19.34 4.89 -5.73
CA PRO A 37 19.30 3.59 -6.36
C PRO A 37 19.73 2.59 -5.29
N GLN A 38 18.85 1.64 -4.95
CA GLN A 38 19.22 0.54 -4.08
C GLN A 38 20.41 -0.16 -4.73
N LYS A 39 21.60 -0.02 -4.12
CA LYS A 39 22.76 -0.85 -4.49
C LYS A 39 22.32 -2.30 -4.32
N PRO A 40 22.35 -3.14 -5.37
CA PRO A 40 22.11 -4.54 -5.18
C PRO A 40 23.20 -5.07 -4.26
N HIS A 41 22.78 -5.62 -3.11
CA HIS A 41 23.62 -6.46 -2.28
C HIS A 41 23.94 -7.71 -3.11
N ALA A 42 25.05 -7.65 -3.84
CA ALA A 42 25.67 -8.81 -4.44
C ALA A 42 26.25 -9.65 -3.29
N GLN A 43 25.46 -10.58 -2.77
CA GLN A 43 26.02 -11.74 -2.08
C GLN A 43 26.69 -12.59 -3.15
N ALA A 44 28.02 -12.53 -3.15
CA ALA A 44 28.87 -13.46 -3.84
C ALA A 44 28.57 -14.88 -3.35
N SER A 45 27.99 -15.71 -4.22
CA SER A 45 28.18 -17.16 -4.14
C SER A 45 28.88 -17.57 -5.42
N ALA A 46 30.18 -17.74 -5.31
CA ALA A 46 31.01 -18.33 -6.33
C ALA A 46 30.68 -19.82 -6.42
N ASN A 47 30.25 -20.25 -7.60
CA ASN A 47 30.64 -21.54 -8.18
C ASN A 47 30.40 -21.47 -9.69
N GLY A 48 31.48 -21.65 -10.45
CA GLY A 48 31.53 -21.40 -11.88
C GLY A 48 30.96 -22.53 -12.74
N ALA A 49 30.60 -22.18 -13.98
CA ALA A 49 31.10 -22.83 -15.19
C ALA A 49 30.56 -22.14 -16.45
N SER A 50 31.49 -21.89 -17.36
CA SER A 50 31.46 -21.55 -18.79
C SER A 50 30.17 -21.41 -19.60
N ALA A 51 30.19 -20.30 -20.37
CA ALA A 51 29.99 -20.17 -21.82
C ALA A 51 28.60 -20.36 -22.46
N SER A 52 28.12 -19.27 -23.05
CA SER A 52 27.82 -19.12 -24.50
C SER A 52 26.62 -18.19 -24.69
N GLY A 53 26.77 -17.24 -25.62
CA GLY A 53 25.80 -16.18 -25.87
C GLY A 53 24.44 -16.71 -26.31
N ALA A 54 23.40 -16.31 -25.59
CA ALA A 54 22.04 -16.27 -26.09
C ALA A 54 21.43 -14.94 -25.69
N ARG A 55 20.96 -14.22 -26.72
CA ARG A 55 20.17 -13.00 -26.70
C ARG A 55 19.22 -13.00 -25.50
N GLY A 56 19.49 -12.13 -24.53
CA GLY A 56 18.76 -12.09 -23.27
C GLY A 56 17.27 -11.89 -23.50
N VAL A 57 16.50 -12.96 -23.33
CA VAL A 57 15.08 -12.87 -22.98
C VAL A 57 15.06 -12.05 -21.70
N ARG A 58 14.57 -10.80 -21.77
CA ARG A 58 14.36 -9.99 -20.57
C ARG A 58 13.46 -10.83 -19.66
N LYS A 59 14.01 -11.29 -18.53
CA LYS A 59 13.21 -11.91 -17.48
C LYS A 59 12.05 -10.95 -17.16
N PRO A 60 10.81 -11.43 -17.09
CA PRO A 60 9.70 -10.57 -16.69
C PRO A 60 10.06 -9.93 -15.34
N SER A 61 10.01 -8.60 -15.27
CA SER A 61 10.27 -7.86 -14.05
C SER A 61 9.34 -8.43 -12.96
N LYS A 62 9.91 -8.87 -11.84
CA LYS A 62 9.15 -9.43 -10.72
C LYS A 62 8.07 -8.42 -10.30
N LYS A 63 6.79 -8.80 -10.37
CA LYS A 63 5.69 -7.98 -9.87
C LYS A 63 5.92 -7.68 -8.38
N GLU A 64 5.69 -6.45 -7.96
CA GLU A 64 5.78 -6.04 -6.56
C GLU A 64 4.69 -6.75 -5.74
N SER A 65 5.03 -7.17 -4.51
CA SER A 65 4.06 -7.78 -3.60
C SER A 65 3.30 -6.69 -2.86
N VAL A 66 1.97 -6.70 -2.95
CA VAL A 66 1.09 -5.73 -2.28
C VAL A 66 0.10 -6.51 -1.44
N SER A 67 -0.24 -6.02 -0.25
CA SER A 67 -1.33 -6.59 0.53
C SER A 67 -2.49 -5.61 0.68
N VAL A 68 -3.69 -6.17 0.81
CA VAL A 68 -4.94 -5.43 0.95
C VAL A 68 -5.71 -6.02 2.12
N CYS A 69 -6.01 -5.21 3.13
CA CYS A 69 -7.02 -5.59 4.12
C CYS A 69 -8.38 -5.63 3.42
N THR A 70 -9.11 -6.75 3.49
CA THR A 70 -10.36 -6.87 2.70
C THR A 70 -11.51 -6.14 3.36
N VAL A 71 -11.63 -6.23 4.69
CA VAL A 71 -12.68 -5.56 5.47
C VAL A 71 -12.48 -4.04 5.42
N GLY A 72 -13.51 -3.32 4.99
CA GLY A 72 -13.50 -1.86 4.85
C GLY A 72 -12.86 -1.33 3.56
N THR A 73 -12.36 -2.21 2.67
CA THR A 73 -11.86 -1.78 1.34
C THR A 73 -12.46 -2.56 0.18
N VAL A 74 -12.66 -3.88 0.34
CA VAL A 74 -13.19 -4.80 -0.68
C VAL A 74 -14.53 -5.38 -0.25
N LEU A 75 -14.71 -5.61 1.05
CA LEU A 75 -15.94 -6.14 1.62
C LEU A 75 -16.25 -5.51 2.97
N GLU A 76 -17.50 -5.64 3.39
CA GLU A 76 -17.98 -5.33 4.73
C GLU A 76 -18.76 -6.53 5.28
N TRP A 77 -18.84 -6.61 6.60
CA TRP A 77 -19.71 -7.57 7.27
C TRP A 77 -21.08 -6.94 7.46
N GLY A 78 -22.12 -7.59 6.95
CA GLY A 78 -23.51 -7.27 7.30
C GLY A 78 -23.81 -7.59 8.76
N ASP A 79 -24.87 -6.98 9.28
CA ASP A 79 -25.31 -7.16 10.68
C ASP A 79 -25.58 -8.63 11.01
N ASP A 80 -26.14 -9.36 10.04
CA ASP A 80 -26.47 -10.79 10.09
C ASP A 80 -25.27 -11.71 9.81
N GLY A 81 -24.07 -11.15 9.59
CA GLY A 81 -22.86 -11.90 9.29
C GLY A 81 -22.66 -12.21 7.82
N GLN A 82 -23.50 -11.67 6.93
CA GLN A 82 -23.29 -11.81 5.48
C GLN A 82 -22.08 -11.00 4.98
N VAL A 83 -21.46 -11.48 3.91
CA VAL A 83 -20.34 -10.79 3.25
C VAL A 83 -20.90 -9.85 2.19
N LEU A 84 -20.76 -8.55 2.41
CA LEU A 84 -21.19 -7.51 1.47
C LEU A 84 -19.99 -7.04 0.66
N LEU A 85 -19.96 -7.37 -0.64
CA LEU A 85 -18.87 -6.95 -1.51
C LEU A 85 -19.04 -5.48 -1.95
N LEU A 86 -17.98 -4.70 -1.82
CA LEU A 86 -17.93 -3.33 -2.30
C LEU A 86 -17.54 -3.34 -3.78
N SER A 87 -18.48 -3.06 -4.68
CA SER A 87 -18.27 -3.13 -6.15
C SER A 87 -17.06 -2.31 -6.62
N ASP A 88 -16.88 -1.10 -6.09
CA ASP A 88 -15.72 -0.26 -6.40
C ASP A 88 -14.41 -0.85 -5.86
N GLY A 89 -14.46 -1.46 -4.68
CA GLY A 89 -13.33 -2.16 -4.06
C GLY A 89 -12.90 -3.38 -4.86
N ILE A 90 -13.85 -4.18 -5.32
CA ILE A 90 -13.61 -5.31 -6.23
C ILE A 90 -12.97 -4.81 -7.53
N ARG A 91 -13.53 -3.77 -8.16
CA ARG A 91 -12.96 -3.22 -9.41
C ARG A 91 -11.53 -2.73 -9.22
N ALA A 92 -11.25 -2.08 -8.09
CA ALA A 92 -9.90 -1.62 -7.73
C ALA A 92 -8.94 -2.78 -7.48
N LEU A 93 -9.38 -3.80 -6.73
CA LEU A 93 -8.59 -5.00 -6.46
C LEU A 93 -8.20 -5.73 -7.76
N LEU A 94 -9.15 -5.89 -8.67
CA LEU A 94 -8.92 -6.54 -9.95
C LEU A 94 -7.92 -5.74 -10.79
N ALA A 95 -8.03 -4.42 -10.83
CA ALA A 95 -7.07 -3.55 -11.50
C ALA A 95 -5.67 -3.62 -10.86
N LEU A 96 -5.58 -3.77 -9.53
CA LEU A 96 -4.30 -3.93 -8.83
C LEU A 96 -3.64 -5.27 -9.16
N SER A 97 -4.41 -6.37 -9.19
CA SER A 97 -3.91 -7.74 -9.47
C SER A 97 -3.24 -7.88 -10.85
N ALA A 98 -3.63 -7.05 -11.82
CA ALA A 98 -3.01 -7.03 -13.14
C ALA A 98 -1.51 -6.66 -13.09
N HIS A 99 -1.05 -5.92 -12.07
CA HIS A 99 0.32 -5.40 -11.99
C HIS A 99 1.09 -5.80 -10.74
N ALA A 100 0.40 -6.21 -9.68
CA ALA A 100 1.00 -6.61 -8.41
C ALA A 100 0.73 -8.09 -8.09
N ASN A 101 1.59 -8.68 -7.27
CA ASN A 101 1.32 -9.93 -6.59
C ASN A 101 0.55 -9.64 -5.31
N VAL A 102 -0.77 -9.85 -5.32
CA VAL A 102 -1.65 -9.38 -4.25
C VAL A 102 -1.84 -10.45 -3.18
N TYR A 103 -1.68 -10.05 -1.92
CA TYR A 103 -2.09 -10.77 -0.72
C TYR A 103 -3.38 -10.14 -0.18
N LEU A 104 -4.38 -10.96 0.09
CA LEU A 104 -5.61 -10.52 0.75
C LEU A 104 -5.49 -10.89 2.22
N ILE A 105 -5.76 -9.96 3.14
CA ILE A 105 -5.80 -10.26 4.56
C ILE A 105 -7.19 -9.90 5.08
N THR A 106 -7.95 -10.91 5.47
CA THR A 106 -9.33 -10.75 5.94
C THR A 106 -9.39 -10.95 7.44
N THR A 107 -9.99 -10.00 8.14
CA THR A 107 -10.33 -10.17 9.54
C THR A 107 -11.73 -10.75 9.67
N LEU A 108 -11.80 -11.98 10.17
CA LEU A 108 -13.05 -12.69 10.44
C LEU A 108 -13.72 -12.17 11.70
N ARG A 109 -15.04 -12.38 11.81
CA ARG A 109 -15.78 -12.06 13.05
C ARG A 109 -15.59 -13.16 14.09
N ARG A 110 -15.48 -14.40 13.63
CA ARG A 110 -15.18 -15.58 14.43
C ARG A 110 -14.05 -16.35 13.76
N ASP A 111 -13.16 -16.87 14.58
CA ASP A 111 -12.09 -17.76 14.12
C ASP A 111 -12.72 -19.12 13.75
N SER A 112 -13.21 -19.24 12.51
CA SER A 112 -13.96 -20.42 12.05
C SER A 112 -13.83 -20.64 10.54
N ASP A 113 -13.63 -21.90 10.16
CA ASP A 113 -13.53 -22.36 8.77
C ASP A 113 -14.79 -22.01 7.95
N ASP A 114 -15.97 -21.98 8.57
CA ASP A 114 -17.22 -21.63 7.90
C ASP A 114 -17.24 -20.17 7.42
N GLU A 115 -16.71 -19.23 8.22
CA GLU A 115 -16.58 -17.83 7.81
C GLU A 115 -15.51 -17.66 6.72
N GLU A 116 -14.38 -18.38 6.82
CA GLU A 116 -13.38 -18.41 5.75
C GLU A 116 -13.98 -18.89 4.43
N ALA A 117 -14.70 -20.01 4.46
CA ALA A 117 -15.35 -20.58 3.29
C ALA A 117 -16.38 -19.62 2.68
N THR A 118 -17.14 -18.92 3.53
CA THR A 118 -18.12 -17.91 3.10
C THR A 118 -17.45 -16.74 2.38
N VAL A 119 -16.36 -16.20 2.93
CA VAL A 119 -15.60 -15.11 2.30
C VAL A 119 -14.99 -15.57 0.98
N LEU A 120 -14.36 -16.75 0.96
CA LEU A 120 -13.76 -17.30 -0.26
C LEU A 120 -14.82 -17.53 -1.35
N ALA A 121 -16.00 -18.05 -0.99
CA ALA A 121 -17.10 -18.25 -1.92
C ALA A 121 -17.58 -16.92 -2.53
N ALA A 122 -17.73 -15.86 -1.72
CA ALA A 122 -18.12 -14.55 -2.19
C ALA A 122 -17.07 -13.94 -3.14
N LEU A 123 -15.79 -13.98 -2.76
CA LEU A 123 -14.69 -13.47 -3.60
C LEU A 123 -14.56 -14.26 -4.91
N ARG A 124 -14.74 -15.58 -4.87
CA ARG A 124 -14.76 -16.44 -6.06
C ARG A 124 -15.93 -16.09 -6.99
N ALA A 125 -17.14 -15.92 -6.45
CA ALA A 125 -18.31 -15.53 -7.24
C ALA A 125 -18.13 -14.16 -7.91
N ALA A 126 -17.34 -13.26 -7.30
CA ALA A 126 -16.97 -11.97 -7.88
C ALA A 126 -15.80 -12.02 -8.88
N GLY A 127 -15.28 -13.22 -9.19
CA GLY A 127 -14.17 -13.42 -10.12
C GLY A 127 -12.83 -12.92 -9.62
N VAL A 128 -12.63 -12.77 -8.29
CA VAL A 128 -11.36 -12.29 -7.72
C VAL A 128 -10.22 -13.27 -8.01
N PHE A 129 -10.53 -14.57 -8.05
CA PHE A 129 -9.57 -15.66 -8.23
C PHE A 129 -9.58 -16.28 -9.64
N ASP A 130 -10.19 -15.61 -10.63
CA ASP A 130 -10.11 -16.10 -12.02
C ASP A 130 -8.66 -16.09 -12.52
N GLU A 131 -8.41 -16.85 -13.59
CA GLU A 131 -7.08 -16.98 -14.18
C GLU A 131 -6.44 -15.61 -14.49
N GLY A 132 -5.20 -15.42 -14.03
CA GLY A 132 -4.44 -14.18 -14.23
C GLY A 132 -4.75 -13.05 -13.24
N ARG A 133 -5.63 -13.25 -12.25
CA ARG A 133 -5.98 -12.27 -11.21
C ARG A 133 -5.29 -12.57 -9.86
N CYS A 134 -6.02 -12.52 -8.74
CA CYS A 134 -5.49 -12.83 -7.41
C CYS A 134 -5.29 -14.35 -7.25
N ASP A 135 -4.29 -14.73 -6.46
CA ASP A 135 -4.00 -16.12 -6.12
C ASP A 135 -4.69 -16.48 -4.80
N GLU A 136 -5.60 -17.45 -4.83
CA GLU A 136 -6.36 -17.88 -3.64
C GLU A 136 -5.45 -18.33 -2.49
N ARG A 137 -4.26 -18.88 -2.79
CA ARG A 137 -3.27 -19.27 -1.77
C ARG A 137 -2.67 -18.10 -1.01
N LYS A 138 -2.94 -16.87 -1.46
CA LYS A 138 -2.52 -15.61 -0.83
C LYS A 138 -3.68 -14.89 -0.15
N ALA A 139 -4.84 -15.54 -0.04
CA ALA A 139 -5.90 -15.12 0.86
C ALA A 139 -5.60 -15.64 2.27
N LEU A 140 -5.33 -14.71 3.18
CA LEU A 140 -4.98 -14.95 4.57
C LEU A 140 -6.12 -14.48 5.46
N PHE A 141 -6.32 -15.19 6.57
CA PHE A 141 -7.40 -14.93 7.51
C PHE A 141 -6.85 -14.80 8.93
N CYS A 142 -7.45 -13.91 9.71
CA CYS A 142 -7.15 -13.72 11.12
C CYS A 142 -8.41 -13.27 11.86
N ALA A 143 -8.50 -13.45 13.17
CA ALA A 143 -9.65 -12.97 13.96
C ALA A 143 -9.47 -11.57 14.57
N THR A 144 -8.27 -10.97 14.48
CA THR A 144 -7.96 -9.70 15.16
C THR A 144 -7.14 -8.74 14.30
N GLU A 145 -7.18 -7.46 14.65
CA GLU A 145 -6.33 -6.42 14.04
C GLU A 145 -4.84 -6.67 14.27
N ASP A 146 -4.46 -7.15 15.46
CA ASP A 146 -3.08 -7.51 15.78
C ASP A 146 -2.60 -8.68 14.91
N GLY A 147 -3.45 -9.68 14.67
CA GLY A 147 -3.17 -10.78 13.75
C GLY A 147 -2.93 -10.28 12.32
N ARG A 148 -3.77 -9.35 11.85
CA ARG A 148 -3.62 -8.70 10.55
C ARG A 148 -2.30 -7.95 10.44
N GLY A 149 -1.94 -7.15 11.45
CA GLY A 149 -0.66 -6.46 11.53
C GLY A 149 0.53 -7.41 11.56
N ALA A 150 0.45 -8.50 12.33
CA ALA A 150 1.50 -9.51 12.41
C ALA A 150 1.75 -10.20 11.07
N MET A 151 0.69 -10.57 10.35
CA MET A 151 0.78 -11.14 9.00
C MET A 151 1.40 -10.15 8.03
N GLY A 152 0.91 -8.91 7.99
CA GLY A 152 1.44 -7.85 7.13
C GLY A 152 2.94 -7.64 7.34
N ARG A 153 3.41 -7.64 8.58
CA ARG A 153 4.83 -7.47 8.92
C ARG A 153 5.71 -8.64 8.47
N GLN A 154 5.19 -9.86 8.52
CA GLN A 154 5.95 -11.06 8.15
C GLN A 154 6.08 -11.23 6.63
N LEU A 155 5.22 -10.57 5.86
CA LEU A 155 5.27 -10.57 4.41
C LEU A 155 6.30 -9.53 3.92
N ASN A 156 7.11 -9.91 2.92
CA ASN A 156 8.00 -8.98 2.23
C ASN A 156 7.21 -8.16 1.20
N LEU A 157 6.45 -7.20 1.70
CA LEU A 157 5.56 -6.34 0.93
C LEU A 157 6.26 -5.06 0.50
N GLY A 158 6.00 -4.62 -0.72
CA GLY A 158 6.32 -3.27 -1.17
C GLY A 158 5.30 -2.25 -0.67
N ALA A 159 4.01 -2.64 -0.61
CA ALA A 159 2.94 -1.81 -0.08
C ALA A 159 1.87 -2.61 0.68
N HIS A 160 1.17 -1.92 1.59
CA HIS A 160 0.00 -2.43 2.31
C HIS A 160 -1.13 -1.40 2.30
N ILE A 161 -2.35 -1.84 1.95
CA ILE A 161 -3.56 -1.01 1.95
C ILE A 161 -4.43 -1.41 3.15
N GLU A 162 -4.69 -0.46 4.04
CA GLU A 162 -5.31 -0.65 5.36
C GLU A 162 -6.52 0.28 5.55
N ALA A 163 -7.51 -0.15 6.33
CA ALA A 163 -8.67 0.65 6.72
C ALA A 163 -8.59 1.13 8.18
N SER A 164 -7.89 0.39 9.05
CA SER A 164 -7.63 0.74 10.45
C SER A 164 -6.39 1.61 10.62
N ALA A 165 -6.57 2.81 11.19
CA ALA A 165 -5.45 3.69 11.50
C ALA A 165 -4.47 3.07 12.50
N THR A 166 -4.95 2.19 13.38
CA THR A 166 -4.13 1.49 14.38
C THR A 166 -3.17 0.53 13.70
N VAL A 167 -3.69 -0.34 12.82
CA VAL A 167 -2.86 -1.29 12.07
C VAL A 167 -1.94 -0.57 11.09
N ALA A 168 -2.42 0.49 10.44
CA ALA A 168 -1.61 1.29 9.53
C ALA A 168 -0.39 1.90 10.23
N ARG A 169 -0.59 2.49 11.42
CA ARG A 169 0.51 3.01 12.26
C ARG A 169 1.47 1.92 12.69
N TYR A 170 0.96 0.74 13.06
CA TYR A 170 1.79 -0.40 13.43
C TYR A 170 2.68 -0.88 12.27
N LEU A 171 2.15 -0.92 11.04
CA LEU A 171 2.86 -1.42 9.87
C LEU A 171 3.81 -0.40 9.22
N ALA A 172 3.57 0.90 9.39
CA ALA A 172 4.33 1.94 8.69
C ALA A 172 5.86 1.88 8.89
N PRO A 173 6.41 1.47 10.06
CA PRO A 173 7.85 1.27 10.22
C PRO A 173 8.41 0.01 9.53
N HIS A 174 7.55 -0.91 9.11
CA HIS A 174 7.91 -2.24 8.63
C HIS A 174 7.65 -2.44 7.14
N VAL A 175 6.68 -1.71 6.58
CA VAL A 175 6.28 -1.79 5.17
C VAL A 175 6.64 -0.46 4.48
N PRO A 176 7.34 -0.48 3.33
CA PRO A 176 7.82 0.74 2.68
C PRO A 176 6.74 1.77 2.36
N LEU A 177 5.54 1.30 2.03
CA LEU A 177 4.37 2.15 1.78
C LEU A 177 3.13 1.56 2.46
N VAL A 178 2.54 2.32 3.39
CA VAL A 178 1.23 1.99 3.96
C VAL A 178 0.22 3.03 3.50
N VAL A 179 -0.90 2.56 2.95
CA VAL A 179 -1.99 3.39 2.44
C VAL A 179 -3.18 3.20 3.36
N LEU A 180 -3.59 4.26 4.05
CA LEU A 180 -4.77 4.25 4.90
C LEU A 180 -5.98 4.75 4.10
N VAL A 181 -6.91 3.85 3.81
CA VAL A 181 -8.19 4.15 3.16
C VAL A 181 -9.20 4.56 4.23
N ARG A 182 -9.67 5.81 4.20
CA ARG A 182 -10.75 6.28 5.09
C ARG A 182 -11.71 7.21 4.40
N SER A 183 -12.95 7.25 4.87
CA SER A 183 -13.94 8.23 4.41
C SER A 183 -13.52 9.67 4.75
N GLU A 184 -13.82 10.62 3.85
CA GLU A 184 -13.49 12.06 4.00
C GLU A 184 -14.15 12.71 5.23
N ARG A 185 -15.13 12.05 5.86
CA ARG A 185 -15.81 12.53 7.08
C ARG A 185 -15.12 12.15 8.39
N ALA A 186 -14.12 11.30 8.38
CA ALA A 186 -13.43 10.89 9.61
C ALA A 186 -12.33 11.91 9.98
N GLU A 187 -12.31 12.38 11.23
CA GLU A 187 -11.25 13.25 11.76
C GLU A 187 -9.86 12.69 11.41
N GLN A 188 -8.93 13.56 10.99
CA GLN A 188 -7.57 13.19 10.62
C GLN A 188 -6.83 12.62 11.86
N PRO A 189 -6.48 11.33 11.89
CA PRO A 189 -5.59 10.80 12.89
C PRO A 189 -4.19 11.26 12.53
N ASP A 190 -3.37 11.43 13.55
CA ASP A 190 -1.94 11.56 13.40
C ASP A 190 -1.32 10.21 12.94
N CYS A 191 -1.60 9.76 11.71
CA CYS A 191 -0.97 8.57 11.15
C CYS A 191 0.35 8.96 10.48
N GLY A 192 1.33 9.38 11.30
CA GLY A 192 2.53 10.10 10.88
C GLY A 192 3.36 9.59 9.69
N ALA A 193 3.15 8.36 9.19
CA ALA A 193 3.84 7.80 8.02
C ALA A 193 2.94 7.09 6.99
N ALA A 194 1.61 7.02 7.19
CA ALA A 194 0.71 6.38 6.21
C ALA A 194 0.17 7.40 5.21
N LEU A 195 0.11 7.04 3.92
CA LEU A 195 -0.56 7.81 2.89
C LEU A 195 -2.07 7.68 3.08
N VAL A 196 -2.76 8.76 3.46
CA VAL A 196 -4.22 8.75 3.65
C VAL A 196 -4.92 9.02 2.31
N VAL A 197 -5.86 8.16 1.96
CA VAL A 197 -6.67 8.28 0.74
C VAL A 197 -8.16 8.15 1.07
N SER A 198 -9.01 8.85 0.32
CA SER A 198 -10.45 8.84 0.60
C SER A 198 -11.19 7.59 0.14
N SER A 199 -10.56 6.81 -0.74
CA SER A 199 -11.14 5.58 -1.30
C SER A 199 -10.06 4.70 -1.91
N PHE A 200 -10.23 3.39 -1.77
CA PHE A 200 -9.36 2.38 -2.38
C PHE A 200 -9.37 2.49 -3.91
N SER A 201 -10.55 2.69 -4.51
CA SER A 201 -10.68 2.83 -5.97
C SER A 201 -10.00 4.10 -6.48
N LYS A 202 -10.20 5.24 -5.81
CA LYS A 202 -9.52 6.50 -6.15
C LYS A 202 -8.00 6.35 -6.08
N TYR A 203 -7.48 5.64 -5.09
CA TYR A 203 -6.03 5.40 -5.00
C TYR A 203 -5.51 4.57 -6.18
N VAL A 204 -6.12 3.41 -6.45
CA VAL A 204 -5.66 2.51 -7.54
C VAL A 204 -5.80 3.16 -8.92
N PHE A 205 -6.89 3.89 -9.18
CA PHE A 205 -7.10 4.56 -10.48
C PHE A 205 -6.35 5.89 -10.58
N GLY A 206 -6.14 6.58 -9.46
CA GLY A 206 -5.35 7.82 -9.39
C GLY A 206 -3.87 7.59 -9.71
N MET A 207 -3.30 6.45 -9.32
CA MET A 207 -1.95 6.03 -9.75
C MET A 207 -1.82 5.88 -11.27
N ARG A 208 -2.94 5.73 -11.99
CA ARG A 208 -2.97 5.50 -13.44
C ARG A 208 -3.27 6.74 -14.27
N GLY A 209 -3.51 7.90 -13.65
CA GLY A 209 -3.86 9.13 -14.39
C GLY A 209 -5.13 9.01 -15.23
N VAL A 210 -6.15 8.27 -14.74
CA VAL A 210 -7.43 8.11 -15.43
C VAL A 210 -8.43 9.12 -14.89
N GLU A 211 -8.79 10.10 -15.73
CA GLU A 211 -9.93 10.98 -15.51
C GLU A 211 -11.20 10.14 -15.37
N MET A 212 -11.81 10.19 -14.19
CA MET A 212 -13.17 9.68 -14.00
C MET A 212 -14.10 10.66 -14.70
N GLY A 213 -14.48 10.33 -15.94
CA GLY A 213 -15.56 11.02 -16.67
C GLY A 213 -16.85 10.90 -15.88
N GLY A 214 -17.15 11.91 -15.08
CA GLY A 214 -18.42 12.07 -14.40
C GLY A 214 -19.51 12.40 -15.42
N SER A 215 -20.33 11.43 -15.77
CA SER A 215 -21.59 11.68 -16.46
C SER A 215 -22.62 12.16 -15.43
N SER A 216 -22.65 13.46 -15.17
CA SER A 216 -23.80 14.11 -14.57
C SER A 216 -24.90 14.24 -15.62
N SER A 217 -25.83 13.28 -15.66
CA SER A 217 -27.10 13.47 -16.38
C SER A 217 -28.03 14.33 -15.52
N SER A 218 -28.06 15.63 -15.82
CA SER A 218 -29.10 16.55 -15.43
C SER A 218 -30.42 16.16 -16.12
N SER A 219 -31.39 15.66 -15.38
CA SER A 219 -32.78 15.55 -15.83
C SER A 219 -33.47 16.90 -15.62
N GLN A 220 -33.65 17.65 -16.71
CA GLN A 220 -34.77 18.58 -16.86
C GLN A 220 -35.79 17.91 -17.77
N GLY A 221 -37.01 17.78 -17.25
CA GLY A 221 -38.21 17.29 -17.91
C GLY A 221 -39.37 17.47 -16.96
#